data_AF-A0A532TLX2-F1
#
_entry.id   AF-A0A532TLX2-F1
#
_cell.length_a   1.000
_cell.length_b   1.000
_cell.length_c   1.000
_cell.angle_alpha   90.00
_cell.angle_beta   90.00
_cell.angle_gamma   90.00
#
_symmetry.space_group_name_H-M   'P 1'
#
loop_
_entity.id
_entity.type
_entity.pdbx_description
1 polymer ?
#
loop_
_entity_poly.entity_id
_entity_poly.type
_entity_poly.pdbx_seq_one_letter_code
_entity_poly.pdbx_strand_id
1 'polypeptide(L)'
;MKKLMKITLFLFCTTLFLFPFIFSATCTTTQGDTTFGVDEGETLVWTATSGSPEFVGNKYNITIEDIYNGTYMTVDSYLIDVTMSEYNKTADKWSIWINDDFFVAANETQNFIEYTGTLSGAPLWFIIPTPINLTMLGEYLVSTGSYTDYTVSGNRIEIMGFGTYKLTYNSDGILTKHVTEFVGVVILVMVLGGGGKDAIPYGYSFLIFTVIGTMALIYLEKRKTK
;
A
#
# COMPACT_ATOMS: atom_id res chain seq x y z
N MET A 1 -44.89 -20.47 -19.24
CA MET A 1 -44.48 -19.08 -18.92
C MET A 1 -43.90 -18.88 -17.52
N LYS A 2 -44.56 -19.31 -16.42
CA LYS A 2 -44.06 -19.05 -15.04
C LYS A 2 -42.67 -19.61 -14.72
N LYS A 3 -42.27 -20.75 -15.32
CA LYS A 3 -40.96 -21.39 -15.09
C LYS A 3 -39.82 -20.64 -15.78
N LEU A 4 -40.03 -20.22 -17.03
CA LEU A 4 -39.06 -19.48 -17.83
C LEU A 4 -38.73 -18.12 -17.18
N MET A 5 -39.74 -17.39 -16.74
CA MET A 5 -39.58 -16.08 -16.09
C MET A 5 -38.80 -16.16 -14.75
N LYS A 6 -38.92 -17.26 -14.00
CA LYS A 6 -38.13 -17.49 -12.78
C LYS A 6 -36.66 -17.74 -13.09
N ILE A 7 -36.38 -18.51 -14.15
CA ILE A 7 -35.02 -18.80 -14.59
C ILE A 7 -34.34 -17.52 -15.11
N THR A 8 -35.05 -16.70 -15.88
CA THR A 8 -34.52 -15.42 -16.38
C THR A 8 -34.23 -14.44 -15.26
N LEU A 9 -35.13 -14.34 -14.27
CA LEU A 9 -34.92 -13.46 -13.11
C LEU A 9 -33.74 -13.94 -12.26
N PHE A 10 -33.62 -15.25 -12.05
CA PHE A 10 -32.49 -15.83 -11.32
C PHE A 10 -31.18 -15.53 -12.04
N LEU A 11 -31.09 -15.82 -13.35
CA LEU A 11 -29.90 -15.52 -14.16
C LEU A 11 -29.53 -14.04 -14.11
N PHE A 12 -30.51 -13.13 -14.25
CA PHE A 12 -30.29 -11.68 -14.20
C PHE A 12 -29.79 -11.22 -12.82
N CYS A 13 -30.35 -11.75 -11.73
CA CYS A 13 -29.86 -11.46 -10.39
C CYS A 13 -28.46 -12.04 -10.15
N THR A 14 -28.16 -13.23 -10.65
CA THR A 14 -26.82 -13.84 -10.52
C THR A 14 -25.78 -13.07 -11.33
N THR A 15 -26.07 -12.63 -12.56
CA THR A 15 -25.14 -11.79 -13.34
C THR A 15 -24.96 -10.42 -12.71
N LEU A 16 -26.01 -9.81 -12.16
CA LEU A 16 -25.89 -8.57 -11.39
C LEU A 16 -25.06 -8.75 -10.11
N PHE A 17 -25.14 -9.91 -9.46
CA PHE A 17 -24.36 -10.22 -8.26
C PHE A 17 -22.89 -10.52 -8.58
N LEU A 18 -22.60 -11.09 -9.76
CA LEU A 18 -21.24 -11.38 -10.22
C LEU A 18 -20.56 -10.18 -10.88
N PHE A 19 -21.32 -9.22 -11.42
CA PHE A 19 -20.78 -8.00 -11.99
C PHE A 19 -19.82 -7.25 -11.04
N PRO A 20 -20.18 -6.96 -9.77
CA PRO A 20 -19.28 -6.28 -8.85
C PRO A 20 -18.04 -7.11 -8.49
N PHE A 21 -18.09 -8.45 -8.51
CA PHE A 21 -16.90 -9.30 -8.32
C PHE A 21 -15.87 -9.14 -9.44
N ILE A 22 -16.32 -8.81 -10.66
CA ILE A 22 -15.42 -8.58 -11.80
C ILE A 22 -14.78 -7.18 -11.71
N PHE A 23 -15.46 -6.19 -11.11
CA PHE A 23 -14.93 -4.82 -10.93
C PHE A 23 -14.19 -4.60 -9.60
N SER A 24 -14.40 -5.45 -8.59
CA SER A 24 -13.70 -5.38 -7.29
C SER A 24 -12.45 -6.26 -7.25
N ALA A 25 -12.16 -7.02 -8.29
CA ALA A 25 -10.83 -7.56 -8.49
C ALA A 25 -9.95 -6.41 -8.96
N THR A 26 -9.39 -5.63 -8.03
CA THR A 26 -8.18 -4.87 -8.35
C THR A 26 -7.19 -5.91 -8.85
N CYS A 27 -6.82 -5.79 -10.13
CA CYS A 27 -5.92 -6.72 -10.75
C CYS A 27 -4.58 -6.48 -10.07
N THR A 28 -4.25 -7.29 -9.06
CA THR A 28 -2.89 -7.34 -8.52
C THR A 28 -2.07 -7.86 -9.68
N THR A 29 -1.44 -6.94 -10.40
CA THR A 29 -0.50 -7.30 -11.45
C THR A 29 0.61 -8.09 -10.74
N THR A 30 0.89 -9.29 -11.24
CA THR A 30 1.87 -10.19 -10.63
C THR A 30 2.96 -10.45 -11.65
N GLN A 31 4.20 -10.46 -11.19
CA GLN A 31 5.35 -10.85 -11.99
C GLN A 31 6.17 -11.88 -11.23
N GLY A 32 6.06 -13.14 -11.66
CA GLY A 32 6.54 -14.28 -10.87
C GLY A 32 5.82 -14.33 -9.53
N ASP A 33 6.59 -14.39 -8.44
CA ASP A 33 6.08 -14.34 -7.07
C ASP A 33 6.00 -12.90 -6.50
N THR A 34 6.41 -11.90 -7.27
CA THR A 34 6.46 -10.49 -6.84
C THR A 34 5.06 -9.89 -6.84
N THR A 35 4.62 -9.36 -5.70
CA THR A 35 3.37 -8.60 -5.55
C THR A 35 3.56 -7.48 -4.52
N PHE A 36 3.02 -6.30 -4.78
CA PHE A 36 2.90 -5.21 -3.80
C PHE A 36 1.58 -5.35 -3.03
N GLY A 37 1.61 -5.22 -1.70
CA GLY A 37 0.41 -5.29 -0.86
C GLY A 37 -0.40 -3.99 -0.80
N VAL A 38 -0.40 -3.21 -1.88
CA VAL A 38 -1.10 -1.92 -2.02
C VAL A 38 -1.83 -1.85 -3.35
N ASP A 39 -2.84 -0.98 -3.43
CA ASP A 39 -3.62 -0.76 -4.65
C ASP A 39 -3.22 0.57 -5.34
N GLU A 40 -3.38 0.65 -6.66
CA GLU A 40 -3.31 1.91 -7.41
C GLU A 40 -4.29 2.94 -6.82
N GLY A 41 -3.83 4.17 -6.63
CA GLY A 41 -4.58 5.27 -6.01
C GLY A 41 -4.66 5.19 -4.47
N GLU A 42 -4.10 4.17 -3.83
CA GLU A 42 -4.03 4.10 -2.36
C GLU A 42 -3.12 5.22 -1.82
N THR A 43 -3.56 5.89 -0.75
CA THR A 43 -2.74 6.88 -0.03
C THR A 43 -2.46 6.40 1.39
N LEU A 44 -1.18 6.21 1.69
CA LEU A 44 -0.69 5.80 3.00
C LEU A 44 -0.11 7.01 3.73
N VAL A 45 -0.43 7.16 5.02
CA VAL A 45 -0.06 8.34 5.80
C VAL A 45 0.73 7.96 7.03
N TRP A 46 1.98 8.40 7.14
CA TRP A 46 2.79 8.27 8.35
C TRP A 46 2.73 9.55 9.16
N THR A 47 2.65 9.41 10.48
CA THR A 47 2.71 10.53 11.42
C THR A 47 3.91 10.38 12.34
N ALA A 48 4.68 11.46 12.50
CA ALA A 48 5.71 11.55 13.52
C ALA A 48 5.06 11.71 14.90
N THR A 49 5.18 10.68 15.74
CA THR A 49 4.47 10.58 17.03
C THR A 49 5.32 10.93 18.24
N SER A 50 6.64 10.76 18.13
CA SER A 50 7.61 11.08 19.19
C SER A 50 9.02 11.23 18.60
N GLY A 51 9.97 11.74 19.40
CA GLY A 51 11.32 12.09 18.97
C GLY A 51 11.62 13.57 19.23
N SER A 52 12.41 14.20 18.37
CA SER A 52 12.74 15.62 18.50
C SER A 52 11.49 16.49 18.31
N PRO A 53 11.25 17.50 19.18
CA PRO A 53 10.00 18.26 19.21
C PRO A 53 9.61 18.91 17.88
N GLU A 54 10.59 19.31 17.07
CA GLU A 54 10.41 19.95 15.77
C GLU A 54 9.78 19.05 14.70
N PHE A 55 9.89 17.73 14.86
CA PHE A 55 9.30 16.76 13.92
C PHE A 55 7.95 16.22 14.40
N VAL A 56 7.66 16.28 15.70
CA VAL A 56 6.46 15.66 16.28
C VAL A 56 5.18 16.33 15.75
N GLY A 57 4.40 15.56 15.01
CA GLY A 57 3.17 15.95 14.35
C GLY A 57 3.32 16.28 12.86
N ASN A 58 4.53 16.22 12.30
CA ASN A 58 4.69 16.15 10.85
C ASN A 58 4.03 14.89 10.31
N LYS A 59 3.52 14.98 9.09
CA LYS A 59 2.90 13.85 8.38
C LYS A 59 3.53 13.69 7.01
N TYR A 60 3.51 12.47 6.53
CA TYR A 60 4.03 12.12 5.21
C TYR A 60 3.00 11.26 4.51
N ASN A 61 2.54 11.72 3.35
CA ASN A 61 1.64 10.96 2.50
C ASN A 61 2.46 10.35 1.38
N ILE A 62 2.26 9.06 1.14
CA ILE A 62 2.68 8.39 -0.09
C ILE A 62 1.40 8.01 -0.83
N THR A 63 1.29 8.44 -2.07
CA THR A 63 0.24 8.01 -2.98
C THR A 63 0.82 7.03 -3.98
N ILE A 64 0.16 5.89 -4.16
CA ILE A 64 0.49 4.93 -5.22
C ILE A 64 -0.15 5.43 -6.50
N GLU A 65 0.64 5.87 -7.47
CA GLU A 65 0.11 6.42 -8.72
C GLU A 65 -0.20 5.33 -9.72
N ASP A 66 0.72 4.39 -9.91
CA ASP A 66 0.62 3.30 -10.90
C ASP A 66 1.36 2.05 -10.40
N ILE A 67 0.88 0.87 -10.80
CA ILE A 67 1.56 -0.40 -10.54
C ILE A 67 1.53 -1.28 -11.80
N TYR A 68 2.69 -1.49 -12.42
CA TYR A 68 2.77 -2.14 -13.73
C TYR A 68 4.01 -3.02 -13.89
N ASN A 69 3.94 -3.93 -14.87
CA ASN A 69 5.08 -4.72 -15.30
C ASN A 69 5.89 -3.93 -16.33
N GLY A 70 7.22 -3.96 -16.20
CA GLY A 70 8.12 -3.29 -17.12
C GLY A 70 9.52 -3.88 -17.07
N THR A 71 10.49 -3.16 -17.63
CA THR A 71 11.91 -3.55 -17.59
C THR A 71 12.69 -2.39 -16.99
N TYR A 72 13.41 -2.66 -15.90
CA TYR A 72 14.32 -1.70 -15.27
C TYR A 72 15.75 -2.21 -15.35
N MET A 73 16.67 -1.39 -15.88
CA MET A 73 18.08 -1.78 -16.07
C MET A 73 18.28 -3.18 -16.69
N THR A 74 17.50 -3.51 -17.72
CA THR A 74 17.51 -4.82 -18.42
C THR A 74 16.95 -6.01 -17.63
N VAL A 75 16.41 -5.78 -16.42
CA VAL A 75 15.72 -6.77 -15.60
C VAL A 75 14.23 -6.53 -15.71
N ASP A 76 13.49 -7.53 -16.18
CA ASP A 76 12.02 -7.47 -16.11
C ASP A 76 11.63 -7.31 -14.65
N SER A 77 10.79 -6.33 -14.34
CA SER A 77 10.48 -5.94 -12.97
C SER A 77 9.01 -5.58 -12.81
N TYR A 78 8.48 -5.82 -11.62
CA TYR A 78 7.26 -5.19 -11.17
C TYR A 78 7.59 -3.81 -10.62
N LEU A 79 6.95 -2.77 -11.14
CA LEU A 79 7.21 -1.38 -10.80
C LEU A 79 6.02 -0.78 -10.03
N ILE A 80 6.34 0.05 -9.04
CA ILE A 80 5.36 0.90 -8.33
C ILE A 80 5.81 2.35 -8.44
N ASP A 81 4.98 3.21 -9.00
CA ASP A 81 5.23 4.64 -9.08
C ASP A 81 4.53 5.35 -7.92
N VAL A 82 5.23 6.27 -7.26
CA VAL A 82 4.67 6.96 -6.08
C VAL A 82 4.95 8.46 -6.09
N THR A 83 3.99 9.22 -5.54
CA THR A 83 4.21 10.62 -5.14
C THR A 83 4.30 10.74 -3.63
N MET A 84 5.06 11.73 -3.15
CA MET A 84 5.17 12.00 -1.72
C MET A 84 4.96 13.47 -1.38
N SER A 85 4.17 13.72 -0.33
CA SER A 85 4.04 15.05 0.28
C SER A 85 4.29 15.01 1.78
N GLU A 86 4.92 16.08 2.28
CA GLU A 86 5.16 16.32 3.69
C GLU A 86 4.22 17.42 4.19
N TYR A 87 3.58 17.18 5.33
CA TYR A 87 2.94 18.20 6.14
C TYR A 87 3.90 18.67 7.23
N ASN A 88 4.31 19.93 7.13
CA ASN A 88 5.07 20.59 8.17
C ASN A 88 4.12 21.23 9.19
N LYS A 89 4.10 20.69 10.42
CA LYS A 89 3.20 21.17 11.47
C LYS A 89 3.50 22.61 11.90
N THR A 90 4.78 23.00 11.95
CA THR A 90 5.17 24.35 12.40
C THR A 90 4.71 25.42 11.40
N ALA A 91 4.78 25.12 10.11
CA ALA A 91 4.31 26.01 9.05
C ALA A 91 2.82 25.85 8.72
N ASP A 92 2.17 24.81 9.26
CA ASP A 92 0.80 24.37 8.96
C ASP A 92 0.53 24.26 7.45
N LYS A 93 1.44 23.60 6.73
CA LYS A 93 1.41 23.53 5.26
C LYS A 93 1.87 22.18 4.74
N TRP A 94 1.26 21.79 3.63
CA TRP A 94 1.73 20.70 2.79
C TRP A 94 2.72 21.21 1.76
N SER A 95 3.78 20.43 1.54
CA SER A 95 4.74 20.59 0.46
C SER A 95 4.96 19.26 -0.23
N ILE A 96 4.98 19.28 -1.56
CA ILE A 96 5.35 18.10 -2.34
C ILE A 96 6.86 17.91 -2.17
N TRP A 97 7.24 16.69 -1.77
CA TRP A 97 8.61 16.32 -1.46
C TRP A 97 9.21 15.45 -2.55
N ILE A 98 8.39 14.58 -3.14
CA ILE A 98 8.67 13.85 -4.38
C ILE A 98 7.47 14.04 -5.30
N ASN A 99 7.73 14.52 -6.51
CA ASN A 99 6.76 14.63 -7.58
C ASN A 99 7.28 13.79 -8.74
N ASP A 100 6.55 12.75 -9.14
CA ASP A 100 6.79 11.88 -10.31
C ASP A 100 8.27 11.63 -10.62
N ASP A 101 8.87 10.56 -10.08
CA ASP A 101 10.20 10.01 -10.46
C ASP A 101 10.72 8.95 -9.45
N PHE A 102 10.03 8.74 -8.33
CA PHE A 102 10.36 7.66 -7.40
C PHE A 102 9.52 6.43 -7.71
N PHE A 103 10.20 5.34 -8.00
CA PHE A 103 9.58 4.04 -8.16
C PHE A 103 10.39 2.94 -7.50
N VAL A 104 9.71 1.86 -7.14
CA VAL A 104 10.35 0.63 -6.69
C VAL A 104 10.24 -0.38 -7.80
N ALA A 105 11.37 -0.85 -8.32
CA ALA A 105 11.44 -1.96 -9.25
C ALA A 105 11.83 -3.22 -8.49
N ALA A 106 11.06 -4.30 -8.62
CA ALA A 106 11.35 -5.55 -7.92
C ALA A 106 11.10 -6.79 -8.79
N ASN A 107 11.93 -7.80 -8.59
CA ASN A 107 11.76 -9.13 -9.14
C ASN A 107 12.40 -10.17 -8.20
N GLU A 108 11.55 -10.89 -7.46
CA GLU A 108 12.01 -11.91 -6.52
C GLU A 108 12.71 -13.09 -7.20
N THR A 109 12.23 -13.53 -8.37
CA THR A 109 12.83 -14.63 -9.14
C THR A 109 14.28 -14.33 -9.52
N GLN A 110 14.61 -13.07 -9.73
CA GLN A 110 15.96 -12.59 -10.07
C GLN A 110 16.71 -12.00 -8.87
N ASN A 111 16.15 -12.08 -7.65
CA ASN A 111 16.66 -11.46 -6.41
C ASN A 111 17.02 -9.97 -6.61
N PHE A 112 16.11 -9.23 -7.25
CA PHE A 112 16.31 -7.85 -7.66
C PHE A 112 15.33 -6.93 -6.93
N ILE A 113 15.85 -5.86 -6.34
CA ILE A 113 15.07 -4.71 -5.89
C ILE A 113 15.90 -3.44 -6.08
N GLU A 114 15.26 -2.39 -6.57
CA GLU A 114 15.85 -1.07 -6.74
C GLU A 114 14.81 -0.01 -6.39
N TYR A 115 15.26 1.07 -5.75
CA TYR A 115 14.47 2.25 -5.47
C TYR A 115 15.06 3.42 -6.27
N THR A 116 14.30 4.06 -7.15
CA THR A 116 14.83 5.19 -7.92
C THR A 116 14.88 6.46 -7.09
N GLY A 117 16.09 6.77 -6.64
CA GLY A 117 16.37 8.00 -5.91
C GLY A 117 17.54 7.79 -4.97
N THR A 118 18.29 8.85 -4.69
CA THR A 118 19.31 8.79 -3.66
C THR A 118 18.62 8.51 -2.33
N LEU A 119 18.84 7.31 -1.76
CA LEU A 119 18.38 6.93 -0.42
C LEU A 119 19.01 7.77 0.71
N SER A 120 19.65 8.90 0.39
CA SER A 120 20.23 9.83 1.34
C SER A 120 19.12 10.55 2.12
N GLY A 121 18.73 9.96 3.25
CA GLY A 121 17.94 10.60 4.31
C GLY A 121 16.43 10.47 4.16
N ALA A 122 15.84 10.92 3.04
CA ALA A 122 14.39 10.98 2.86
C ALA A 122 13.69 9.64 2.51
N PRO A 123 14.24 8.74 1.67
CA PRO A 123 13.44 7.61 1.17
C PRO A 123 13.44 6.37 2.07
N LEU A 124 14.39 6.25 3.00
CA LEU A 124 14.40 5.17 4.01
C LEU A 124 13.14 5.16 4.87
N TRP A 125 12.49 6.31 4.98
CA TRP A 125 11.36 6.55 5.88
C TRP A 125 10.07 5.89 5.40
N PHE A 126 10.05 5.44 4.15
CA PHE A 126 8.83 5.25 3.35
C PHE A 126 8.88 4.01 2.47
N ILE A 127 9.79 3.09 2.79
CA ILE A 127 10.00 1.87 2.01
C ILE A 127 8.73 1.02 2.08
N ILE A 128 8.13 0.74 0.93
CA ILE A 128 7.12 -0.30 0.73
C ILE A 128 7.85 -1.50 0.10
N PRO A 129 8.21 -2.55 0.85
CA PRO A 129 8.80 -3.76 0.28
C PRO A 129 7.81 -4.61 -0.52
N THR A 130 8.33 -5.27 -1.56
CA THR A 130 7.72 -6.41 -2.26
C THR A 130 8.22 -7.74 -1.70
N PRO A 131 7.40 -8.79 -1.80
CA PRO A 131 6.80 -9.44 -0.64
C PRO A 131 7.84 -9.75 0.44
N ILE A 132 7.87 -8.93 1.50
CA ILE A 132 8.57 -9.09 2.79
C ILE A 132 9.93 -9.83 2.72
N ASN A 133 10.70 -9.67 1.64
CA ASN A 133 12.07 -10.15 1.63
C ASN A 133 12.96 -9.06 2.23
N LEU A 134 12.87 -8.93 3.56
CA LEU A 134 13.66 -7.96 4.32
C LEU A 134 15.16 -8.20 4.18
N THR A 135 15.57 -9.44 3.87
CA THR A 135 16.96 -9.75 3.56
C THR A 135 17.37 -9.09 2.24
N MET A 136 16.59 -9.28 1.17
CA MET A 136 16.85 -8.66 -0.14
C MET A 136 16.86 -7.12 -0.02
N LEU A 137 15.94 -6.54 0.75
CA LEU A 137 15.96 -5.11 1.06
C LEU A 137 17.26 -4.69 1.77
N GLY A 138 17.66 -5.43 2.81
CA GLY A 138 18.89 -5.14 3.56
C GLY A 138 20.15 -5.23 2.70
N GLU A 139 20.25 -6.26 1.86
CA GLU A 139 21.35 -6.45 0.90
C GLU A 139 21.42 -5.29 -0.08
N TYR A 140 20.29 -4.89 -0.66
CA TYR A 140 20.19 -3.72 -1.53
C TYR A 140 20.68 -2.46 -0.82
N LEU A 141 20.17 -2.17 0.37
CA LEU A 141 20.54 -0.97 1.12
C LEU A 141 22.05 -0.92 1.37
N VAL A 142 22.66 -2.00 1.87
CA VAL A 142 24.12 -2.04 2.08
C VAL A 142 24.88 -1.88 0.76
N SER A 143 24.39 -2.43 -0.34
CA SER A 143 25.03 -2.31 -1.66
C SER A 143 25.12 -0.86 -2.17
N THR A 144 24.23 0.04 -1.72
CA THR A 144 24.30 1.47 -2.06
C THR A 144 25.49 2.20 -1.45
N GLY A 145 26.19 1.59 -0.47
CA GLY A 145 27.31 2.19 0.25
C GLY A 145 26.92 3.26 1.28
N SER A 146 25.64 3.61 1.41
CA SER A 146 25.13 4.55 2.42
C SER A 146 24.89 3.91 3.80
N TYR A 147 24.86 2.57 3.84
CA TYR A 147 24.60 1.75 5.02
C TYR A 147 25.70 0.72 5.20
N THR A 148 26.00 0.37 6.44
CA THR A 148 27.14 -0.49 6.81
C THR A 148 26.72 -1.91 7.13
N ASP A 149 25.51 -2.11 7.66
CA ASP A 149 25.04 -3.43 8.10
C ASP A 149 23.51 -3.44 8.23
N TYR A 150 22.93 -4.64 8.31
CA TYR A 150 21.53 -4.84 8.63
C TYR A 150 21.29 -6.14 9.41
N THR A 151 20.22 -6.15 10.21
CA THR A 151 19.74 -7.38 10.86
C THR A 151 18.23 -7.51 10.65
N VAL A 152 17.79 -8.74 10.38
CA VAL A 152 16.37 -9.07 10.20
C VAL A 152 15.90 -9.92 11.38
N SER A 153 14.75 -9.57 11.95
CA SER A 153 14.10 -10.30 13.02
C SER A 153 12.59 -10.28 12.85
N GLY A 154 12.03 -11.35 12.31
CA GLY A 154 10.59 -11.44 12.00
C GLY A 154 10.20 -10.43 10.93
N ASN A 155 9.22 -9.58 11.23
CA ASN A 155 8.73 -8.50 10.36
C ASN A 155 9.49 -7.18 10.54
N ARG A 156 10.65 -7.20 11.20
CA ARG A 156 11.48 -6.02 11.44
C ARG A 156 12.85 -6.18 10.80
N ILE A 157 13.32 -5.09 10.21
CA ILE A 157 14.72 -4.91 9.81
C ILE A 157 15.30 -3.73 10.59
N GLU A 158 16.54 -3.89 11.02
CA GLU A 158 17.36 -2.84 11.61
C GLU A 158 18.54 -2.57 10.70
N ILE A 159 18.70 -1.33 10.26
CA ILE A 159 19.71 -0.90 9.29
C ILE A 159 20.67 0.06 9.99
N MET A 160 21.96 -0.19 9.83
CA MET A 160 23.04 0.60 10.43
C MET A 160 23.69 1.47 9.36
N GLY A 161 23.94 2.74 9.68
CA GLY A 161 24.67 3.68 8.85
C GLY A 161 25.12 4.88 9.70
N PHE A 162 24.82 6.09 9.26
CA PHE A 162 25.03 7.29 10.09
C PHE A 162 24.20 7.26 11.38
N GLY A 163 23.01 6.66 11.33
CA GLY A 163 22.18 6.32 12.47
C GLY A 163 21.78 4.85 12.45
N THR A 164 20.89 4.48 13.36
CA THR A 164 20.21 3.18 13.37
C THR A 164 18.75 3.37 13.00
N TYR A 165 18.30 2.68 11.96
CA TYR A 165 16.92 2.73 11.48
C TYR A 165 16.24 1.42 11.77
N LYS A 166 15.15 1.43 12.52
CA LYS A 166 14.38 0.25 12.89
C LYS A 166 13.04 0.32 12.19
N LEU A 167 12.84 -0.53 11.20
CA LEU A 167 11.68 -0.55 10.31
C LEU A 167 10.84 -1.80 10.59
N THR A 168 9.54 -1.63 10.85
CA THR A 168 8.61 -2.72 11.16
C THR A 168 7.48 -2.76 10.14
N TYR A 169 7.20 -3.94 9.58
CA TYR A 169 6.25 -4.13 8.48
C TYR A 169 5.03 -4.95 8.89
N ASN A 170 3.89 -4.78 8.22
CA ASN A 170 2.75 -5.70 8.34
C ASN A 170 2.91 -6.91 7.39
N SER A 171 1.89 -7.78 7.35
CA SER A 171 1.83 -8.95 6.46
C SER A 171 1.76 -8.62 4.97
N ASP A 172 1.44 -7.38 4.63
CA ASP A 172 1.29 -6.91 3.25
C ASP A 172 2.58 -6.23 2.74
N GLY A 173 3.63 -6.21 3.56
CA GLY A 173 4.87 -5.51 3.23
C GLY A 173 4.76 -3.98 3.37
N ILE A 174 3.83 -3.47 4.16
CA ILE A 174 3.71 -2.01 4.40
C ILE A 174 4.44 -1.64 5.69
N LEU A 175 5.29 -0.61 5.64
CA LEU A 175 5.97 -0.06 6.81
C LEU A 175 4.95 0.50 7.81
N THR A 176 4.81 -0.14 8.97
CA THR A 176 3.88 0.30 10.02
C THR A 176 4.54 1.20 11.05
N LYS A 177 5.85 1.05 11.25
CA LYS A 177 6.61 1.83 12.22
C LYS A 177 8.06 2.00 11.77
N HIS A 178 8.54 3.23 11.85
CA HIS A 178 9.94 3.57 11.65
C HIS A 178 10.45 4.31 12.88
N VAL A 179 11.55 3.81 13.47
CA VAL A 179 12.30 4.49 14.53
C VAL A 179 13.68 4.84 14.00
N THR A 180 14.05 6.12 14.08
CA THR A 180 15.42 6.58 13.83
C THR A 180 16.11 6.87 15.15
N GLU A 181 17.30 6.30 15.32
CA GLU A 181 18.19 6.52 16.46
C GLU A 181 19.52 7.09 15.98
N PHE A 182 20.04 8.07 16.73
CA PHE A 182 21.36 8.62 16.52
C PHE A 182 22.10 8.67 17.85
N VAL A 183 23.26 7.99 17.93
CA VAL A 183 24.09 7.90 19.15
C VAL A 183 23.25 7.43 20.37
N GLY A 184 22.39 6.42 20.16
CA GLY A 184 21.53 5.85 21.21
C GLY A 184 20.33 6.70 21.63
N VAL A 185 20.09 7.84 20.97
CA VAL A 185 18.94 8.71 21.22
C VAL A 185 17.92 8.55 20.10
N VAL A 186 16.65 8.31 20.44
CA VAL A 186 15.55 8.28 19.48
C VAL A 186 15.26 9.70 19.01
N ILE A 187 15.51 9.98 17.73
CA ILE A 187 15.28 11.30 17.13
C ILE A 187 13.93 11.38 16.42
N LEU A 188 13.39 10.24 15.97
CA LEU A 188 12.12 10.20 15.25
C LEU A 188 11.44 8.85 15.41
N VAL A 189 10.14 8.87 15.69
CA VAL A 189 9.25 7.71 15.59
C VAL A 189 8.09 8.06 14.70
N MET A 190 8.02 7.43 13.54
CA MET A 190 6.88 7.49 12.64
C MET A 190 6.05 6.23 12.76
N VAL A 191 4.73 6.41 12.73
CA VAL A 191 3.76 5.31 12.74
C VAL A 191 2.81 5.53 11.57
N LEU A 192 2.50 4.46 10.86
CA LEU A 192 1.45 4.46 9.86
C LEU A 192 0.15 4.82 10.56
N GLY A 193 -0.40 5.98 10.23
CA GLY A 193 -1.71 6.40 10.67
C GLY A 193 -2.76 5.47 10.10
N GLY A 194 -3.83 5.23 10.85
CA GLY A 194 -5.01 4.48 10.39
C GLY A 194 -5.81 5.23 9.33
N GLY A 195 -5.15 5.82 8.34
CA GLY A 195 -5.76 6.44 7.19
C GLY A 195 -6.44 5.40 6.33
N GLY A 196 -7.73 5.16 6.59
CA GLY A 196 -8.66 4.68 5.56
C GLY A 196 -8.94 3.19 5.46
N LYS A 197 -8.65 2.36 6.47
CA LYS A 197 -9.16 0.97 6.50
C LYS A 197 -10.13 0.70 7.66
N ASP A 198 -11.24 1.42 7.64
CA ASP A 198 -12.56 0.77 7.69
C ASP A 198 -13.08 0.67 6.24
N ALA A 199 -12.27 0.08 5.35
CA ALA A 199 -12.78 -0.37 4.06
C ALA A 199 -13.69 -1.55 4.37
N ILE A 200 -14.97 -1.29 4.63
CA ILE A 200 -15.99 -2.31 4.40
C ILE A 200 -15.81 -2.68 2.93
N PRO A 201 -15.46 -3.94 2.60
CA PRO A 201 -15.01 -4.34 1.25
C PRO A 201 -16.12 -4.30 0.18
N TYR A 202 -17.18 -3.56 0.44
CA TYR A 202 -18.29 -3.32 -0.46
C TYR A 202 -18.61 -1.83 -0.38
N GLY A 203 -17.96 -1.01 -1.22
CA GLY A 203 -18.22 0.44 -1.31
C GLY A 203 -19.66 0.79 -1.73
N TYR A 204 -19.86 1.90 -2.45
CA TYR A 204 -21.19 2.35 -2.92
C TYR A 204 -22.03 1.26 -3.62
N SER A 205 -21.38 0.25 -4.19
CA SER A 205 -21.99 -0.97 -4.73
C SER A 205 -22.90 -1.67 -3.72
N PHE A 206 -22.52 -1.80 -2.45
CA PHE A 206 -23.36 -2.43 -1.40
C PHE A 206 -24.71 -1.72 -1.22
N LEU A 207 -24.69 -0.39 -1.20
CA LEU A 207 -25.89 0.43 -1.09
C LEU A 207 -26.82 0.22 -2.29
N ILE A 208 -26.27 0.18 -3.51
CA ILE A 208 -27.04 -0.04 -4.73
C ILE A 208 -27.67 -1.46 -4.73
N PHE A 209 -26.90 -2.50 -4.38
CA PHE A 209 -27.41 -3.88 -4.34
C PHE A 209 -28.41 -4.12 -3.22
N THR A 210 -28.24 -3.48 -2.07
CA THR A 210 -29.21 -3.54 -0.96
C THR A 210 -30.54 -2.93 -1.38
N VAL A 211 -30.52 -1.78 -2.06
CA VAL A 211 -31.74 -1.13 -2.58
C VAL A 211 -32.44 -1.99 -3.64
N ILE A 212 -31.69 -2.54 -4.60
CA ILE A 212 -32.25 -3.41 -5.66
C ILE A 212 -32.82 -4.71 -5.05
N GLY A 213 -32.08 -5.35 -4.13
CA GLY A 213 -32.51 -6.57 -3.44
C GLY A 213 -33.78 -6.35 -2.61
N THR A 214 -33.87 -5.22 -1.90
CA THR A 214 -35.05 -4.85 -1.11
C THR A 214 -36.27 -4.61 -2.01
N MET A 215 -36.10 -3.89 -3.13
CA MET A 215 -37.19 -3.69 -4.10
C MET A 215 -37.68 -5.01 -4.72
N ALA A 216 -36.77 -5.93 -5.04
CA ALA A 216 -37.11 -7.25 -5.58
C ALA A 216 -37.89 -8.10 -4.56
N LEU A 217 -37.51 -8.08 -3.28
CA LEU A 217 -38.22 -8.77 -2.20
C LEU A 217 -39.64 -8.20 -2.00
N ILE A 218 -39.78 -6.88 -1.92
CA ILE A 218 -41.08 -6.20 -1.82
C ILE A 218 -42.00 -6.58 -3.00
N TYR A 219 -41.45 -6.62 -4.21
CA TYR A 219 -42.19 -7.01 -5.41
C TYR A 219 -42.67 -8.47 -5.34
N LEU A 220 -41.81 -9.40 -4.90
CA LEU A 220 -42.16 -10.82 -4.76
C LEU A 220 -43.20 -11.07 -3.66
N GLU A 221 -43.14 -10.32 -2.56
CA GLU A 221 -44.08 -10.44 -1.46
C GLU A 221 -45.49 -9.94 -1.83
N LYS A 222 -45.59 -8.79 -2.53
CA LYS A 222 -46.86 -8.29 -3.10
C LYS A 222 -47.50 -9.23 -4.12
N ARG A 223 -46.73 -10.13 -4.74
CA ARG A 223 -47.23 -11.11 -5.72
C ARG A 223 -47.72 -12.42 -5.11
N LYS A 224 -47.38 -12.71 -3.85
CA LYS A 224 -47.92 -13.85 -3.09
C LYS A 224 -49.24 -13.53 -2.39
N THR A 225 -49.53 -12.25 -2.19
CA THR A 225 -50.77 -11.74 -1.57
C THR A 225 -51.92 -11.50 -2.58
N LYS A 226 -51.76 -11.99 -3.82
CA LYS A 226 -52.83 -12.10 -4.83
C LYS A 226 -52.92 -13.55 -5.31
#